data_AF-A0A059AE15-F1
#
_entry.id   AF-A0A059AE15-F1
#
_cell.length_a   1.000
_cell.length_b   1.000
_cell.length_c   1.000
_cell.angle_alpha   90.00
_cell.angle_beta   90.00
_cell.angle_gamma   90.00
#
_symmetry.space_group_name_H-M   'P 1'
#
loop_
_entity.id
_entity.type
_entity.pdbx_description
1 polymer ?
#
loop_
_entity_poly.entity_id
_entity_poly.type
_entity_poly.pdbx_seq_one_letter_code
_entity_poly.pdbx_strand_id
1 'polypeptide(L)'
;MARRECLLLLVLSATLFSFGASCSNGECRLLDECSSDSDCVAGLYCFSCPQGFSGSRCVRSTITDQFKLWNNSLPFNKYAFLTTHNAYAIDGEPPHTPVPRVTVTNQEDTVTQQLNNGVRGLMLDTYDFEGDVWLCHSFKGQCYDFTAFEPAIDTLKEIEAFLSANPAEIVTLILEDYVQAPNGLTKVFTDAGLMKYWFPVSNMPKNGQDWPLVSDMVANNQRLLVFTSILSKEQSEGIAYQWNYMVENQCCVHACKWRIN
;
A
#
# COMPACT_ATOMS: atom_id res chain seq x y z
N MET A 1 6.36 -34.56 -78.48
CA MET A 1 5.53 -33.44 -77.98
C MET A 1 5.39 -33.63 -76.47
N ALA A 2 5.69 -32.57 -75.72
CA ALA A 2 6.04 -32.50 -74.29
C ALA A 2 5.28 -33.44 -73.30
N ARG A 3 6.04 -34.13 -72.43
CA ARG A 3 5.56 -34.55 -71.10
C ARG A 3 5.93 -33.46 -70.09
N ARG A 4 4.91 -32.85 -69.48
CA ARG A 4 5.06 -31.90 -68.37
C ARG A 4 5.26 -32.71 -67.08
N GLU A 5 6.46 -32.64 -66.53
CA GLU A 5 6.75 -33.06 -65.16
C GLU A 5 6.12 -32.02 -64.20
N CYS A 6 5.22 -32.46 -63.32
CA CYS A 6 4.60 -31.61 -62.31
C CYS A 6 5.39 -31.81 -61.01
N LEU A 7 6.34 -30.91 -60.74
CA LEU A 7 7.14 -30.92 -59.51
C LEU A 7 6.28 -30.39 -58.36
N LEU A 8 5.84 -31.27 -57.44
CA LEU A 8 5.25 -30.85 -56.17
C LEU A 8 6.36 -30.29 -55.27
N LEU A 9 6.33 -28.97 -55.04
CA LEU A 9 7.13 -28.30 -54.01
C LEU A 9 6.43 -28.44 -52.65
N LEU A 10 6.94 -29.33 -51.80
CA LEU A 10 6.62 -29.37 -50.37
C LEU A 10 7.39 -28.24 -49.66
N VAL A 11 6.69 -27.18 -49.31
CA VAL A 11 7.24 -26.11 -48.47
C VAL A 11 7.17 -26.55 -47.01
N LEU A 12 8.29 -27.05 -46.48
CA LEU A 12 8.48 -27.24 -45.04
C LEU A 12 8.65 -25.87 -44.39
N SER A 13 7.57 -25.36 -43.80
CA SER A 13 7.63 -24.17 -42.94
C SER A 13 8.31 -24.55 -41.62
N ALA A 14 9.61 -24.26 -41.51
CA ALA A 14 10.32 -24.38 -40.24
C ALA A 14 9.88 -23.24 -39.32
N THR A 15 8.92 -23.50 -38.44
CA THR A 15 8.64 -22.63 -37.29
C THR A 15 9.84 -22.68 -36.35
N LEU A 16 10.70 -21.67 -36.44
CA LEU A 16 11.70 -21.39 -35.41
C LEU A 16 10.94 -20.99 -34.14
N PHE A 17 10.71 -21.95 -33.25
CA PHE A 17 10.41 -21.62 -31.85
C PHE A 17 11.70 -21.03 -31.26
N SER A 18 11.73 -19.71 -31.11
CA SER A 18 12.67 -19.07 -30.22
C SER A 18 12.34 -19.53 -28.80
N PHE A 19 12.96 -20.63 -28.35
CA PHE A 19 13.09 -20.90 -26.93
C PHE A 19 13.97 -19.77 -26.39
N GLY A 20 13.35 -18.73 -25.85
CA GLY A 20 14.06 -17.84 -24.95
C GLY A 20 14.69 -18.72 -23.87
N ALA A 21 15.99 -18.60 -23.66
CA ALA A 21 16.64 -19.34 -22.58
C ALA A 21 15.92 -18.95 -21.28
N SER A 22 15.18 -19.89 -20.69
CA SER A 22 14.60 -19.72 -19.38
C SER A 22 15.77 -19.55 -18.42
N CYS A 23 15.90 -18.34 -17.88
CA CYS A 23 16.80 -18.05 -16.79
C CYS A 23 16.43 -18.94 -15.58
N SER A 24 17.41 -19.26 -14.75
CA SER A 24 17.21 -20.03 -13.51
C SER A 24 18.36 -19.76 -12.55
N ASN A 25 18.26 -20.22 -11.30
CA ASN A 25 19.33 -20.13 -10.30
C ASN A 25 19.83 -18.70 -10.01
N GLY A 26 18.90 -17.75 -9.90
CA GLY A 26 19.19 -16.37 -9.51
C GLY A 26 19.66 -15.48 -10.63
N GLU A 27 19.47 -15.89 -11.90
CA GLU A 27 19.86 -15.11 -13.08
C GLU A 27 18.68 -14.36 -13.72
N CYS A 28 17.43 -14.68 -13.34
CA CYS A 28 16.25 -14.07 -13.93
C CYS A 28 16.10 -12.59 -13.53
N ARG A 29 16.01 -11.73 -14.55
CA ARG A 29 15.87 -10.29 -14.40
C ARG A 29 14.39 -9.90 -14.32
N LEU A 30 14.16 -8.61 -14.10
CA LEU A 30 12.82 -8.04 -14.01
C LEU A 30 11.99 -8.38 -15.25
N LEU A 31 10.81 -8.96 -15.03
CA LEU A 31 9.83 -9.47 -16.01
C LEU A 31 10.23 -10.75 -16.75
N ASP A 32 11.38 -11.36 -16.45
CA ASP A 32 11.69 -12.70 -16.94
C ASP A 32 10.78 -13.74 -16.27
N GLU A 33 10.49 -14.83 -16.98
CA GLU A 33 9.68 -15.93 -16.45
C GLU A 33 10.44 -16.70 -15.37
N CYS A 34 9.72 -17.11 -14.33
CA CYS A 34 10.28 -17.82 -13.18
C CYS A 34 9.33 -18.92 -12.69
N SER A 35 9.86 -19.90 -11.97
CA SER A 35 9.06 -20.93 -11.29
C SER A 35 9.10 -20.80 -9.77
N SER A 36 10.14 -20.16 -9.24
CA SER A 36 10.38 -19.98 -7.81
C SER A 36 11.18 -18.69 -7.55
N ASP A 37 11.14 -18.18 -6.31
CA ASP A 37 11.93 -17.00 -5.92
C ASP A 37 13.43 -17.18 -6.16
N SER A 38 13.95 -18.41 -6.04
CA SER A 38 15.35 -18.74 -6.29
C SER A 38 15.78 -18.57 -7.74
N ASP A 39 14.86 -18.42 -8.69
CA ASP A 39 15.19 -18.14 -10.08
C ASP A 39 15.58 -16.66 -10.28
N CYS A 40 15.06 -15.76 -9.43
CA CYS A 40 15.17 -14.32 -9.58
C CYS A 40 16.46 -13.74 -8.98
N VAL A 41 17.00 -12.70 -9.61
CA VAL A 41 18.13 -11.94 -9.05
C VAL A 41 17.74 -11.29 -7.72
N ALA A 42 18.74 -11.02 -6.87
CA ALA A 42 18.52 -10.38 -5.56
C ALA A 42 17.67 -9.11 -5.66
N GLY A 43 16.67 -9.00 -4.77
CA GLY A 43 15.69 -7.90 -4.77
C GLY A 43 14.46 -8.14 -5.65
N LEU A 44 14.39 -9.29 -6.34
CA LEU A 44 13.20 -9.73 -7.06
C LEU A 44 12.65 -11.03 -6.44
N TYR A 45 11.37 -11.30 -6.66
CA TYR A 45 10.71 -12.55 -6.28
C TYR A 45 9.78 -13.01 -7.41
N CYS A 46 9.40 -14.28 -7.38
CA CYS A 46 8.62 -14.89 -8.45
C CYS A 46 7.13 -14.74 -8.19
N PHE A 47 6.44 -13.98 -9.05
CA PHE A 47 5.05 -13.61 -8.83
C PHE A 47 4.18 -13.85 -10.05
N SER A 48 2.95 -14.31 -9.84
CA SER A 48 1.93 -14.45 -10.88
C SER A 48 0.85 -13.40 -10.71
N CYS A 49 0.61 -12.59 -11.75
CA CYS A 49 -0.51 -11.63 -11.79
C CYS A 49 -1.39 -11.93 -13.00
N PRO A 50 -2.42 -12.79 -12.88
CA PRO A 50 -3.23 -13.22 -14.02
C PRO A 50 -3.89 -12.07 -14.80
N GLN A 51 -4.17 -10.95 -14.14
CA GLN A 51 -4.76 -9.75 -14.72
C GLN A 51 -3.74 -8.90 -15.50
N GLY A 52 -2.44 -9.04 -15.18
CA GLY A 52 -1.36 -8.25 -15.80
C GLY A 52 -0.57 -9.04 -16.86
N PHE A 53 -0.26 -10.31 -16.59
CA PHE A 53 0.54 -11.15 -17.47
C PHE A 53 0.27 -12.64 -17.27
N SER A 54 0.52 -13.44 -18.31
CA SER A 54 0.45 -14.90 -18.22
C SER A 54 1.71 -15.48 -17.56
N GLY A 55 1.54 -16.48 -16.70
CA GLY A 55 2.60 -17.16 -15.97
C GLY A 55 3.16 -16.36 -14.79
N SER A 56 4.21 -16.90 -14.17
CA SER A 56 4.94 -16.22 -13.11
C SER A 56 6.18 -15.52 -13.66
N ARG A 57 6.46 -14.32 -13.16
CA ARG A 57 7.60 -13.49 -13.58
C ARG A 57 8.32 -12.92 -12.38
N CYS A 58 9.62 -12.67 -12.54
CA CYS A 58 10.39 -11.97 -11.52
C CYS A 58 9.95 -10.51 -11.43
N VAL A 59 9.36 -10.13 -10.31
CA VAL A 59 8.90 -8.76 -10.03
C VAL A 59 9.71 -8.16 -8.90
N ARG A 60 9.73 -6.83 -8.79
CA ARG A 60 10.47 -6.15 -7.71
C ARG A 60 9.83 -6.43 -6.36
N SER A 61 10.64 -6.84 -5.40
CA SER A 61 10.23 -6.95 -3.99
C SER A 61 10.27 -5.61 -3.26
N THR A 62 11.20 -4.71 -3.62
CA THR A 62 11.46 -3.48 -2.85
C THR A 62 11.50 -2.24 -3.74
N ILE A 63 10.76 -1.20 -3.36
CA ILE A 63 10.91 0.14 -3.97
C ILE A 63 12.01 0.94 -3.26
N THR A 64 12.54 1.94 -3.96
CA THR A 64 13.47 2.88 -3.34
C THR A 64 12.74 3.76 -2.34
N ASP A 65 13.27 3.86 -1.12
CA ASP A 65 12.80 4.84 -0.15
C ASP A 65 12.99 6.27 -0.70
N GLN A 66 11.86 6.94 -0.87
CA GLN A 66 11.77 8.25 -1.50
C GLN A 66 12.43 9.34 -0.66
N PHE A 67 12.42 9.21 0.66
CA PHE A 67 13.04 10.19 1.56
C PHE A 67 14.57 10.17 1.42
N LYS A 68 15.16 8.97 1.29
CA LYS A 68 16.60 8.76 1.08
C LYS A 68 17.11 9.29 -0.27
N LEU A 69 16.28 9.32 -1.32
CA LEU A 69 16.71 9.81 -2.66
C LEU A 69 17.20 11.26 -2.65
N TRP A 70 16.61 12.09 -1.79
CA TRP A 70 16.96 13.51 -1.66
C TRP A 70 17.53 13.83 -0.28
N ASN A 71 18.00 12.81 0.44
CA ASN A 71 18.56 12.93 1.79
C ASN A 71 17.68 13.78 2.73
N ASN A 72 16.37 13.55 2.68
CA ASN A 72 15.35 14.23 3.50
C ASN A 72 15.31 15.77 3.38
N SER A 73 15.88 16.34 2.30
CA SER A 73 16.11 17.79 2.17
C SER A 73 14.96 18.59 1.57
N LEU A 74 13.90 17.94 1.09
CA LEU A 74 12.75 18.63 0.50
C LEU A 74 11.61 18.80 1.53
N PRO A 75 10.71 19.78 1.33
CA PRO A 75 9.43 19.82 2.00
C PRO A 75 8.63 18.52 1.77
N PHE A 76 7.90 18.06 2.79
CA PHE A 76 7.17 16.79 2.70
C PHE A 76 6.21 16.70 1.48
N ASN A 77 5.50 17.79 1.16
CA ASN A 77 4.61 17.87 -0.01
C ASN A 77 5.33 17.90 -1.38
N LYS A 78 6.66 17.78 -1.43
CA LYS A 78 7.43 17.59 -2.67
C LYS A 78 7.84 16.13 -2.93
N TYR A 79 7.56 15.23 -1.99
CA TYR A 79 7.77 13.80 -2.19
C TYR A 79 6.55 13.13 -2.84
N ALA A 80 6.81 12.05 -3.58
CA ALA A 80 5.78 11.14 -4.05
C ALA A 80 6.16 9.74 -3.59
N PHE A 81 5.24 9.03 -2.94
CA PHE A 81 5.46 7.69 -2.42
C PHE A 81 4.22 6.81 -2.65
N LEU A 82 4.42 5.50 -2.53
CA LEU A 82 3.35 4.52 -2.73
C LEU A 82 2.37 4.56 -1.56
N THR A 83 1.08 4.50 -1.89
CA THR A 83 -0.03 4.37 -0.95
C THR A 83 -0.86 3.14 -1.31
N THR A 84 -1.20 2.30 -0.32
CA THR A 84 -2.08 1.14 -0.51
C THR A 84 -3.50 1.43 -0.04
N HIS A 85 -4.49 1.01 -0.85
CA HIS A 85 -5.91 1.16 -0.56
C HIS A 85 -6.39 -0.03 0.27
N ASN A 86 -7.08 0.23 1.38
CA ASN A 86 -7.49 -0.80 2.35
C ASN A 86 -6.33 -1.71 2.72
N ALA A 87 -5.27 -1.11 3.26
CA ALA A 87 -3.99 -1.79 3.50
C ALA A 87 -4.13 -3.05 4.37
N TYR A 88 -5.14 -3.10 5.21
CA TYR A 88 -5.46 -4.20 6.11
C TYR A 88 -6.23 -5.34 5.43
N ALA A 89 -6.75 -5.14 4.21
CA ALA A 89 -7.64 -6.09 3.57
C ALA A 89 -6.85 -7.21 2.86
N ILE A 90 -6.27 -8.14 3.64
CA ILE A 90 -5.28 -9.10 3.15
C ILE A 90 -5.95 -10.41 2.70
N ASP A 91 -5.53 -10.93 1.55
CA ASP A 91 -6.00 -12.21 1.04
C ASP A 91 -5.51 -13.39 1.89
N GLY A 92 -6.45 -14.27 2.26
CA GLY A 92 -6.13 -15.49 3.01
C GLY A 92 -5.71 -15.29 4.46
N GLU A 93 -5.77 -14.09 5.03
CA GLU A 93 -5.48 -13.91 6.46
C GLU A 93 -6.53 -14.65 7.35
N PRO A 94 -6.14 -15.11 8.54
CA PRO A 94 -7.07 -15.74 9.46
C PRO A 94 -8.19 -14.78 9.93
N PRO A 95 -9.45 -15.24 10.04
CA PRO A 95 -10.53 -14.39 10.52
C PRO A 95 -10.39 -14.12 12.03
N HIS A 96 -10.68 -12.88 12.43
CA HIS A 96 -10.75 -12.45 13.83
C HIS A 96 -12.15 -12.64 14.46
N THR A 97 -13.12 -13.09 13.66
CA THR A 97 -14.50 -13.38 14.09
C THR A 97 -14.80 -14.87 13.84
N PRO A 98 -15.82 -15.46 14.50
CA PRO A 98 -16.21 -16.86 14.23
C PRO A 98 -16.94 -17.04 12.89
N VAL A 99 -17.20 -15.96 12.15
CA VAL A 99 -17.95 -15.97 10.89
C VAL A 99 -16.97 -15.94 9.72
N PRO A 100 -17.16 -16.80 8.68
CA PRO A 100 -16.35 -16.71 7.47
C PRO A 100 -16.45 -15.32 6.84
N ARG A 101 -15.29 -14.76 6.48
CA ARG A 101 -15.20 -13.46 5.81
C ARG A 101 -15.73 -13.56 4.38
N VAL A 102 -16.68 -12.69 4.02
CA VAL A 102 -17.31 -12.59 2.71
C VAL A 102 -17.31 -11.12 2.26
N THR A 103 -16.12 -10.63 1.95
CA THR A 103 -15.90 -9.31 1.37
C THR A 103 -14.63 -9.34 0.50
N VAL A 104 -14.35 -8.24 -0.19
CA VAL A 104 -13.22 -8.10 -1.11
C VAL A 104 -11.92 -7.88 -0.33
N THR A 105 -10.84 -8.49 -0.80
CA THR A 105 -9.47 -8.27 -0.34
C THR A 105 -8.74 -7.36 -1.33
N ASN A 106 -7.79 -6.56 -0.84
CA ASN A 106 -7.05 -5.58 -1.62
C ASN A 106 -5.55 -5.84 -1.66
N GLN A 107 -5.02 -6.58 -0.69
CA GLN A 107 -3.58 -6.78 -0.51
C GLN A 107 -3.25 -8.27 -0.38
N GLU A 108 -2.02 -8.64 -0.72
CA GLU A 108 -1.46 -9.97 -0.48
C GLU A 108 -0.35 -9.92 0.60
N ASP A 109 0.22 -8.72 0.81
CA ASP A 109 1.24 -8.44 1.81
C ASP A 109 0.61 -7.94 3.12
N THR A 110 1.15 -8.38 4.26
CA THR A 110 0.87 -7.77 5.57
C THR A 110 1.23 -6.28 5.60
N VAL A 111 0.67 -5.51 6.53
CA VAL A 111 1.01 -4.08 6.67
C VAL A 111 2.51 -3.90 6.92
N THR A 112 3.13 -4.75 7.73
CA THR A 112 4.58 -4.78 7.92
C THR A 112 5.33 -5.00 6.61
N GLN A 113 4.90 -5.96 5.78
CA GLN A 113 5.52 -6.21 4.47
C GLN A 113 5.33 -5.02 3.52
N GLN A 114 4.13 -4.44 3.44
CA GLN A 114 3.87 -3.24 2.64
C GLN A 114 4.84 -2.10 3.01
N LEU A 115 5.01 -1.82 4.30
CA LEU A 115 5.93 -0.78 4.80
C LEU A 115 7.39 -1.12 4.48
N ASN A 116 7.82 -2.37 4.66
CA ASN A 116 9.17 -2.83 4.33
C ASN A 116 9.44 -2.80 2.81
N ASN A 117 8.41 -3.03 2.00
CA ASN A 117 8.47 -2.97 0.55
C ASN A 117 8.42 -1.51 0.03
N GLY A 118 8.27 -0.54 0.93
CA GLY A 118 8.47 0.90 0.74
C GLY A 118 7.19 1.72 0.60
N VAL A 119 6.02 1.14 0.91
CA VAL A 119 4.78 1.91 1.11
C VAL A 119 4.99 2.92 2.24
N ARG A 120 4.52 4.16 2.03
CA ARG A 120 4.57 5.22 3.06
C ARG A 120 3.21 5.91 3.26
N GLY A 121 2.19 5.48 2.53
CA GLY A 121 0.80 5.82 2.77
C GLY A 121 -0.07 4.56 2.94
N LEU A 122 -0.95 4.54 3.93
CA LEU A 122 -1.91 3.45 4.14
C LEU A 122 -3.31 4.04 4.24
N MET A 123 -4.26 3.52 3.46
CA MET A 123 -5.68 3.84 3.63
C MET A 123 -6.34 2.76 4.48
N LEU A 124 -7.08 3.19 5.50
CA LEU A 124 -7.74 2.31 6.47
C LEU A 124 -9.20 2.73 6.62
N ASP A 125 -10.12 1.78 6.50
CA ASP A 125 -11.54 2.03 6.78
C ASP A 125 -11.79 1.65 8.23
N THR A 126 -12.18 2.61 9.05
CA THR A 126 -12.29 2.45 10.50
C THR A 126 -13.75 2.49 10.92
N TYR A 127 -14.19 1.51 11.72
CA TYR A 127 -15.57 1.35 12.15
C TYR A 127 -15.64 1.10 13.66
N ASP A 128 -16.75 1.51 14.27
CA ASP A 128 -17.14 0.96 15.57
C ASP A 128 -17.65 -0.47 15.39
N PHE A 129 -17.04 -1.44 16.06
CA PHE A 129 -17.48 -2.85 16.03
C PHE A 129 -17.04 -3.58 17.30
N GLU A 130 -17.90 -4.44 17.84
CA GLU A 130 -17.61 -5.22 19.06
C GLU A 130 -17.06 -4.39 20.25
N GLY A 131 -17.45 -3.12 20.34
CA GLY A 131 -17.04 -2.20 21.42
C GLY A 131 -15.67 -1.53 21.23
N ASP A 132 -14.99 -1.77 20.12
CA ASP A 132 -13.67 -1.21 19.78
C ASP A 132 -13.65 -0.61 18.36
N VAL A 133 -12.51 -0.04 17.96
CA VAL A 133 -12.26 0.39 16.58
C VAL A 133 -11.73 -0.78 15.77
N TRP A 134 -12.41 -1.10 14.67
CA TRP A 134 -12.08 -2.20 13.78
C TRP A 134 -11.81 -1.71 12.36
N LEU A 135 -11.07 -2.54 11.62
CA LEU A 135 -10.87 -2.39 10.19
C LEU A 135 -11.82 -3.33 9.44
N CYS A 136 -12.67 -2.76 8.59
CA CYS A 136 -13.73 -3.52 7.91
C CYS A 136 -13.91 -3.04 6.48
N HIS A 137 -13.91 -3.97 5.51
CA HIS A 137 -14.30 -3.64 4.15
C HIS A 137 -15.80 -3.84 3.99
N SER A 138 -16.55 -2.80 4.36
CA SER A 138 -18.01 -2.87 4.55
C SER A 138 -18.74 -1.72 3.83
N PHE A 139 -20.03 -1.58 4.10
CA PHE A 139 -20.91 -0.63 3.43
C PHE A 139 -21.88 0.05 4.42
N LYS A 140 -22.39 1.22 4.03
CA LYS A 140 -23.37 2.01 4.79
C LYS A 140 -22.90 2.42 6.20
N GLY A 141 -21.58 2.53 6.41
CA GLY A 141 -21.01 2.96 7.69
C GLY A 141 -21.24 1.98 8.85
N GLN A 142 -21.41 0.69 8.55
CA GLN A 142 -21.55 -0.35 9.57
C GLN A 142 -20.59 -1.49 9.27
N CYS A 143 -19.93 -2.01 10.30
CA CYS A 143 -19.15 -3.24 10.19
C CYS A 143 -20.01 -4.44 10.62
N TYR A 144 -19.84 -5.55 9.91
CA TYR A 144 -20.47 -6.84 10.19
C TYR A 144 -19.40 -7.91 10.35
N ASP A 145 -19.69 -8.99 11.08
CA ASP A 145 -18.74 -10.11 11.29
C ASP A 145 -18.12 -10.65 9.99
N PHE A 146 -18.91 -10.75 8.93
CA PHE A 146 -18.46 -11.27 7.62
C PHE A 146 -17.67 -10.25 6.79
N THR A 147 -17.62 -8.98 7.22
CA THR A 147 -16.84 -7.90 6.59
C THR A 147 -15.66 -7.44 7.43
N ALA A 148 -15.56 -7.92 8.67
CA ALA A 148 -14.54 -7.55 9.63
C ALA A 148 -13.22 -8.24 9.28
N PHE A 149 -12.15 -7.45 9.29
CA PHE A 149 -10.80 -7.94 9.08
C PHE A 149 -10.14 -8.22 10.42
N GLU A 150 -9.88 -7.16 11.18
CA GLU A 150 -9.21 -7.21 12.47
C GLU A 150 -9.50 -5.96 13.31
N PRO A 151 -9.28 -6.01 14.64
CA PRO A 151 -9.20 -4.82 15.47
C PRO A 151 -8.11 -3.87 14.95
N ALA A 152 -8.41 -2.56 14.88
CA ALA A 152 -7.46 -1.59 14.34
C ALA A 152 -6.15 -1.49 15.14
N ILE A 153 -6.17 -1.89 16.42
CA ILE A 153 -4.99 -1.91 17.29
C ILE A 153 -3.88 -2.82 16.75
N ASP A 154 -4.20 -3.88 16.00
CA ASP A 154 -3.22 -4.85 15.50
C ASP A 154 -2.41 -4.24 14.34
N THR A 155 -3.06 -3.75 13.28
CA THR A 155 -2.42 -2.92 12.24
C THR A 155 -1.65 -1.72 12.82
N LEU A 156 -2.22 -1.01 13.81
CA LEU A 156 -1.54 0.17 14.39
C LEU A 156 -0.27 -0.20 15.16
N LYS A 157 -0.21 -1.39 15.77
CA LYS A 157 1.01 -1.91 16.40
C LYS A 157 2.07 -2.30 15.37
N GLU A 158 1.69 -2.81 14.21
CA GLU A 158 2.64 -3.03 13.11
C GLU A 158 3.28 -1.71 12.66
N ILE A 159 2.48 -0.65 12.54
CA ILE A 159 2.96 0.69 12.19
C ILE A 159 3.88 1.26 13.29
N GLU A 160 3.53 1.07 14.56
CA GLU A 160 4.38 1.50 15.68
C GLU A 160 5.73 0.78 15.66
N ALA A 161 5.72 -0.55 15.50
CA ALA A 161 6.92 -1.35 15.43
C ALA A 161 7.81 -0.91 14.26
N PHE A 162 7.22 -0.63 13.10
CA PHE A 162 7.94 -0.10 11.94
C PHE A 162 8.58 1.27 12.22
N LEU A 163 7.82 2.23 12.75
CA LEU A 163 8.34 3.57 13.05
C LEU A 163 9.40 3.55 14.16
N SER A 164 9.29 2.61 15.11
CA SER A 164 10.27 2.38 16.17
C SER A 164 11.58 1.82 15.63
N ALA A 165 11.51 0.83 14.74
CA ALA A 165 12.68 0.23 14.10
C ALA A 165 13.35 1.17 13.08
N ASN A 166 12.59 2.09 12.48
CA ASN A 166 13.04 2.95 11.40
C ASN A 166 12.91 4.45 11.76
N PRO A 167 13.90 5.04 12.48
CA PRO A 167 13.78 6.38 13.05
C PRO A 167 13.77 7.51 12.00
N ALA A 168 14.21 7.24 10.77
CA ALA A 168 14.24 8.21 9.68
C ALA A 168 13.00 8.19 8.78
N GLU A 169 12.07 7.26 9.02
CA GLU A 169 10.89 7.05 8.17
C GLU A 169 9.69 7.82 8.69
N ILE A 170 8.82 8.22 7.76
CA ILE A 170 7.54 8.89 8.00
C ILE A 170 6.43 8.05 7.39
N VAL A 171 5.34 7.81 8.13
CA VAL A 171 4.15 7.09 7.65
C VAL A 171 2.96 8.05 7.61
N THR A 172 2.14 7.91 6.57
CA THR A 172 0.89 8.66 6.39
C THR A 172 -0.29 7.71 6.43
N LEU A 173 -1.28 8.00 7.26
CA LEU A 173 -2.54 7.27 7.34
C LEU A 173 -3.68 8.14 6.82
N ILE A 174 -4.54 7.54 5.99
CA ILE A 174 -5.76 8.17 5.47
C ILE A 174 -6.91 7.30 5.93
N LEU A 175 -7.76 7.85 6.80
CA LEU A 175 -8.84 7.11 7.44
C LEU A 175 -10.16 7.40 6.73
N GLU A 176 -10.76 6.37 6.12
CA GLU A 176 -12.18 6.39 5.83
C GLU A 176 -12.91 6.10 7.15
N ASP A 177 -13.34 7.18 7.81
CA ASP A 177 -13.74 7.17 9.21
C ASP A 177 -15.26 7.04 9.39
N TYR A 178 -15.66 5.90 9.95
CA TYR A 178 -17.02 5.60 10.38
C TYR A 178 -17.15 5.51 11.92
N VAL A 179 -16.10 5.84 12.67
CA VAL A 179 -16.04 5.75 14.14
C VAL A 179 -16.83 6.89 14.78
N GLN A 180 -17.97 6.54 15.39
CA GLN A 180 -18.85 7.45 16.12
C GLN A 180 -18.54 7.51 17.62
N ALA A 181 -17.91 6.47 18.18
CA ALA A 181 -17.51 6.45 19.58
C ALA A 181 -16.69 7.71 19.94
N PRO A 182 -17.06 8.48 20.98
CA PRO A 182 -16.32 9.66 21.39
C PRO A 182 -14.85 9.32 21.70
N ASN A 183 -13.92 9.96 21.00
CA ASN A 183 -12.47 9.72 21.12
C ASN A 183 -12.02 8.29 20.77
N GLY A 184 -12.83 7.51 20.03
CA GLY A 184 -12.48 6.13 19.65
C GLY A 184 -11.14 6.04 18.92
N LEU A 185 -10.93 6.91 17.92
CA LEU A 185 -9.67 6.99 17.18
C LEU A 185 -8.52 7.44 18.08
N THR A 186 -8.67 8.55 18.80
CA THR A 186 -7.62 9.06 19.71
C THR A 186 -7.22 8.00 20.74
N LYS A 187 -8.18 7.25 21.28
CA LYS A 187 -7.93 6.15 22.23
C LYS A 187 -7.09 5.05 21.58
N VAL A 188 -7.50 4.53 20.43
CA VAL A 188 -6.78 3.41 19.80
C VAL A 188 -5.36 3.80 19.36
N PHE A 189 -5.13 5.03 18.88
CA PHE A 189 -3.79 5.54 18.58
C PHE A 189 -2.92 5.69 19.85
N THR A 190 -3.53 6.11 20.96
CA THR A 190 -2.85 6.20 22.27
C THR A 190 -2.46 4.81 22.76
N ASP A 191 -3.39 3.85 22.72
CA ASP A 191 -3.18 2.47 23.15
C ASP A 191 -2.12 1.75 22.27
N ALA A 192 -2.05 2.10 20.98
CA ALA A 192 -1.02 1.64 20.05
C ALA A 192 0.37 2.25 20.32
N GLY A 193 0.47 3.31 21.14
CA GLY A 193 1.72 4.01 21.40
C GLY A 193 2.17 4.96 20.28
N LEU A 194 1.29 5.29 19.34
CA LEU A 194 1.62 6.07 18.15
C LEU A 194 1.64 7.59 18.38
N MET A 195 1.02 8.08 19.47
CA MET A 195 0.95 9.52 19.75
C MET A 195 2.31 10.20 19.89
N LYS A 196 3.37 9.45 20.24
CA LYS A 196 4.76 9.97 20.29
C LYS A 196 5.32 10.35 18.92
N TYR A 197 4.71 9.86 17.83
CA TYR A 197 5.09 10.16 16.45
C TYR A 197 4.19 11.21 15.78
N TRP A 198 3.13 11.65 16.44
CA TRP A 198 2.05 12.41 15.84
C TRP A 198 2.50 13.76 15.29
N PHE A 199 2.20 14.03 14.01
CA PHE A 199 2.36 15.35 13.40
C PHE A 199 1.13 16.22 13.70
N PRO A 200 1.25 17.32 14.45
CA PRO A 200 0.11 18.08 14.92
C PRO A 200 -0.51 18.96 13.82
N VAL A 201 -1.85 19.04 13.80
CA VAL A 201 -2.63 19.89 12.87
C VAL A 201 -2.20 21.35 12.90
N SER A 202 -1.80 21.87 14.07
CA SER A 202 -1.31 23.24 14.22
C SER A 202 -0.08 23.56 13.38
N ASN A 203 0.70 22.54 13.01
CA ASN A 203 1.91 22.67 12.21
C ASN A 203 1.68 22.33 10.73
N MET A 204 0.45 21.94 10.35
CA MET A 204 0.13 21.64 8.96
C MET A 204 -0.04 22.94 8.17
N PRO A 205 0.69 23.13 7.05
CA PRO A 205 0.56 24.33 6.24
C PRO A 205 -0.83 24.44 5.62
N LYS A 206 -1.21 25.67 5.28
CA LYS A 206 -2.47 25.98 4.59
C LYS A 206 -2.15 26.74 3.30
N ASN A 207 -3.08 26.73 2.35
CA ASN A 207 -2.99 27.49 1.11
C ASN A 207 -1.77 27.13 0.23
N GLY A 208 -1.39 25.84 0.20
CA GLY A 208 -0.32 25.33 -0.66
C GLY A 208 1.09 25.78 -0.30
N GLN A 209 1.29 26.22 0.95
CA GLN A 209 2.63 26.49 1.48
C GLN A 209 3.41 25.19 1.63
N ASP A 210 4.73 25.29 1.60
CA ASP A 210 5.60 24.14 1.80
C ASP A 210 5.42 23.55 3.20
N TRP A 211 5.35 22.22 3.26
CA TRP A 211 5.40 21.49 4.52
C TRP A 211 6.80 21.61 5.15
N PRO A 212 6.96 21.32 6.46
CA PRO A 212 8.29 21.20 7.04
C PRO A 212 9.17 20.26 6.23
N LEU A 213 10.48 20.49 6.29
CA LEU A 213 11.44 19.57 5.69
C LEU A 213 11.29 18.20 6.35
N VAL A 214 11.46 17.14 5.56
CA VAL A 214 11.43 15.78 6.10
C VAL A 214 12.50 15.60 7.18
N SER A 215 13.66 16.24 7.03
CA SER A 215 14.71 16.28 8.06
C SER A 215 14.21 16.82 9.39
N ASP A 216 13.39 17.88 9.36
CA ASP A 216 12.88 18.53 10.57
C ASP A 216 11.78 17.70 11.22
N MET A 217 10.90 17.10 10.41
CA MET A 217 9.87 16.17 10.90
C MET A 217 10.51 14.98 11.61
N VAL A 218 11.55 14.40 11.02
CA VAL A 218 12.33 13.30 11.61
C VAL A 218 13.03 13.74 12.90
N ALA A 219 13.72 14.89 12.88
CA ALA A 219 14.45 15.40 14.04
C ALA A 219 13.53 15.68 15.23
N ASN A 220 12.29 16.11 14.97
CA ASN A 220 11.27 16.36 16.00
C ASN A 220 10.44 15.12 16.36
N ASN A 221 10.76 13.95 15.79
CA ASN A 221 9.98 12.71 15.91
C ASN A 221 8.49 12.87 15.51
N GLN A 222 8.17 13.80 14.62
CA GLN A 222 6.82 14.03 14.07
C GLN A 222 6.67 13.25 12.76
N ARG A 223 6.59 11.93 12.89
CA ARG A 223 6.77 10.97 11.79
C ARG A 223 5.51 10.18 11.42
N LEU A 224 4.37 10.54 11.99
CA LEU A 224 3.07 9.98 11.68
C LEU A 224 2.10 11.10 11.32
N LEU A 225 1.64 11.14 10.07
CA LEU A 225 0.56 12.01 9.63
C LEU A 225 -0.72 11.19 9.57
N VAL A 226 -1.81 11.71 10.13
CA VAL A 226 -3.11 11.03 10.12
C VAL A 226 -4.17 12.00 9.62
N PHE A 227 -4.86 11.58 8.57
CA PHE A 227 -5.97 12.29 7.96
C PHE A 227 -7.27 11.49 8.14
N THR A 228 -8.39 12.17 8.35
CA THR A 228 -9.73 11.56 8.46
C THR A 228 -10.68 12.16 7.42
N SER A 229 -11.64 11.34 6.97
CA SER A 229 -12.74 11.75 6.10
C SER A 229 -13.83 12.56 6.84
N ILE A 230 -13.76 12.70 8.17
CA ILE A 230 -14.77 13.40 8.99
C ILE A 230 -14.29 14.79 9.44
N LEU A 231 -14.95 15.84 8.94
CA LEU A 231 -14.59 17.25 9.21
C LEU A 231 -14.54 17.61 10.70
N SER A 232 -15.50 17.15 11.51
CA SER A 232 -15.60 17.54 12.92
C SER A 232 -14.43 17.00 13.77
N LYS A 233 -13.77 15.92 13.34
CA LYS A 233 -12.66 15.29 14.07
C LYS A 233 -11.41 16.15 14.13
N GLU A 234 -11.23 17.08 13.19
CA GLU A 234 -10.12 18.06 13.26
C GLU A 234 -10.24 18.94 14.50
N GLN A 235 -11.45 19.40 14.81
CA GLN A 235 -11.71 20.22 15.98
C GLN A 235 -11.81 19.39 17.26
N SER A 236 -12.49 18.24 17.21
CA SER A 236 -12.79 17.47 18.42
C SER A 236 -11.64 16.59 18.90
N GLU A 237 -10.85 16.04 17.97
CA GLU A 237 -9.79 15.06 18.26
C GLU A 237 -8.41 15.49 17.75
N GLY A 238 -8.31 16.57 16.96
CA GLY A 238 -7.04 17.02 16.39
C GLY A 238 -6.53 16.13 15.26
N ILE A 239 -7.42 15.39 14.59
CA ILE A 239 -7.12 14.56 13.42
C ILE A 239 -7.44 15.36 12.15
N ALA A 240 -6.46 15.55 11.28
CA ALA A 240 -6.57 16.45 10.15
C ALA A 240 -7.70 16.05 9.19
N TYR A 241 -8.59 16.98 8.83
CA TYR A 241 -9.60 16.69 7.83
C TYR A 241 -8.95 16.62 6.44
N GLN A 242 -9.00 15.45 5.80
CA GLN A 242 -8.19 15.18 4.61
C GLN A 242 -8.37 16.22 3.49
N TRP A 243 -9.59 16.69 3.26
CA TRP A 243 -9.89 17.61 2.15
C TRP A 243 -9.38 19.04 2.36
N ASN A 244 -8.91 19.39 3.57
CA ASN A 244 -8.18 20.63 3.81
C ASN A 244 -6.74 20.57 3.29
N TYR A 245 -6.16 19.37 3.19
CA TYR A 245 -4.72 19.16 2.99
C TYR A 245 -4.39 18.30 1.78
N MET A 246 -5.38 17.63 1.18
CA MET A 246 -5.19 16.63 0.14
C MET A 246 -6.16 16.87 -1.02
N VAL A 247 -5.70 16.57 -2.23
CA VAL A 247 -6.55 16.47 -3.42
C VAL A 247 -6.42 15.07 -4.00
N GLU A 248 -7.57 14.45 -4.28
CA GLU A 248 -7.65 13.24 -5.08
C GLU A 248 -7.67 13.62 -6.56
N ASN A 249 -6.70 13.13 -7.34
CA ASN A 249 -6.75 13.26 -8.80
C ASN A 249 -7.43 12.04 -9.42
N GLN A 250 -8.17 12.27 -10.50
CA GLN A 250 -8.90 11.21 -11.20
C GLN A 250 -8.00 10.02 -11.55
N CYS A 251 -8.51 8.82 -11.26
CA CYS A 251 -7.79 7.57 -11.47
C CYS A 251 -7.72 7.27 -12.97
N CYS A 252 -6.52 7.33 -13.55
CA CYS A 252 -6.29 6.86 -14.92
C CYS A 252 -6.05 5.35 -14.89
N VAL A 253 -7.13 4.55 -14.99
CA VAL A 253 -7.19 3.10 -15.30
C VAL A 253 -6.42 2.12 -14.39
N HIS A 254 -5.40 2.54 -13.62
CA HIS A 254 -4.54 1.64 -12.84
C HIS A 254 -4.09 2.17 -11.47
N ALA A 255 -4.25 3.47 -11.16
CA ALA A 255 -3.91 4.03 -9.85
C ALA A 255 -4.68 5.32 -9.55
N CYS A 256 -5.10 5.50 -8.31
CA CYS A 256 -5.58 6.78 -7.78
C CYS A 256 -4.42 7.54 -7.15
N LYS A 257 -4.35 8.85 -7.39
CA LYS A 257 -3.24 9.69 -6.92
C LYS A 257 -3.73 10.71 -5.91
N TRP A 258 -3.28 10.57 -4.68
CA TRP A 258 -3.41 11.60 -3.64
C TRP A 258 -2.26 12.59 -3.74
N ARG A 259 -2.58 13.89 -3.69
CA ARG A 259 -1.60 14.97 -3.59
C ARG A 259 -1.82 15.73 -2.31
N ILE A 260 -0.82 15.74 -1.43
CA ILE A 260 -0.77 16.63 -0.28
C ILE A 260 -0.41 18.03 -0.79
N ASN A 261 -1.21 19.02 -0.40
CA ASN A 261 -1.10 20.42 -0.83
C ASN A 261 -0.01 21.15 -0.05
#